data_AF-A0A9D4BN78-F1
#
_entry.id   AF-A0A9D4BN78-F1
#
_cell.length_a   1.000
_cell.length_b   1.000
_cell.length_c   1.000
_cell.angle_alpha   90.00
_cell.angle_beta   90.00
_cell.angle_gamma   90.00
#
_symmetry.space_group_name_H-M   'P 1'
#
loop_
_entity.id
_entity.type
_entity.pdbx_description
1 polymer ?
#
loop_
_entity_poly.entity_id
_entity_poly.type
_entity_poly.pdbx_seq_one_letter_code
_entity_poly.pdbx_strand_id
1 'polypeptide(L)'
;MGSSCAFNWGFVLTYALLISVFCCQSVSSLRCYSCFATGGKNRCEDYNTYKTAMSSKGDPEMKKNCTDPFDKICIIETFAVLGATVSHIRDCSNDAHFSFSSNLQNIRGAYYRLYNLDPTKNETACEWDGQHLVCLTKCVGDFCNGPILDEVNKA
;
A
#
# COMPACT_ATOMS: atom_id res chain seq x y z
N MET A 1 2.85 29.39 -4.18
CA MET A 1 3.28 29.61 -5.58
C MET A 1 2.68 28.45 -6.37
N GLY A 2 1.62 28.52 -7.16
CA GLY A 2 0.95 29.60 -7.86
C GLY A 2 0.48 28.95 -9.17
N SER A 3 -0.64 28.24 -9.17
CA SER A 3 -1.15 27.55 -10.36
C SER A 3 -2.11 28.46 -11.10
N SER A 4 -1.59 29.20 -12.08
CA SER A 4 -2.39 29.91 -13.07
C SER A 4 -2.75 28.93 -14.18
N CYS A 5 -3.97 28.40 -14.18
CA CYS A 5 -4.55 27.76 -15.36
C CYS A 5 -5.12 28.86 -16.25
N ALA A 6 -4.32 29.38 -17.18
CA ALA A 6 -4.80 30.32 -18.18
C ALA A 6 -5.70 29.59 -19.20
N PHE A 7 -7.01 29.78 -19.10
CA PHE A 7 -7.95 29.46 -20.17
C PHE A 7 -7.83 30.54 -21.25
N ASN A 8 -7.31 30.18 -22.42
CA ASN A 8 -7.38 31.07 -23.58
C ASN A 8 -8.54 30.64 -24.48
N TRP A 9 -9.55 31.51 -24.61
CA TRP A 9 -10.64 31.39 -25.57
C TRP A 9 -10.16 31.91 -26.92
N GLY A 10 -10.09 31.05 -27.93
CA GLY A 10 -9.73 31.44 -29.29
C GLY A 10 -10.12 30.39 -30.32
N PHE A 11 -11.13 30.73 -31.12
CA PHE A 11 -11.54 30.04 -32.35
C PHE A 11 -10.35 29.70 -33.27
N VAL A 12 -10.45 28.59 -34.04
CA VAL A 12 -10.31 28.53 -35.53
C VAL A 12 -10.31 27.06 -36.01
N LEU A 13 -11.35 26.75 -36.79
CA LEU A 13 -11.45 25.89 -37.98
C LEU A 13 -10.53 24.65 -38.17
N THR A 14 -11.21 23.50 -38.31
CA THR A 14 -11.07 22.44 -39.33
C THR A 14 -9.74 21.69 -39.55
N TYR A 15 -9.92 20.37 -39.70
CA TYR A 15 -9.00 19.32 -40.18
C TYR A 15 -8.14 18.59 -39.13
N ALA A 16 -8.55 17.33 -38.92
CA ALA A 16 -7.76 16.15 -38.57
C ALA A 16 -6.45 16.37 -37.80
N LEU A 17 -6.43 16.02 -36.51
CA LEU A 17 -5.30 15.35 -35.85
C LEU A 17 -5.65 15.06 -34.38
N LEU A 18 -5.56 13.79 -34.02
CA LEU A 18 -5.25 13.24 -32.70
C LEU A 18 -5.57 14.16 -31.50
N ILE A 19 -6.75 13.97 -30.91
CA ILE A 19 -7.01 14.42 -29.55
C ILE A 19 -6.16 13.54 -28.62
N SER A 20 -4.90 13.91 -28.45
CA SER A 20 -4.12 13.56 -27.28
C SER A 20 -4.82 14.19 -26.08
N VAL A 21 -5.75 13.44 -25.49
CA VAL A 21 -6.21 13.68 -24.12
C VAL A 21 -4.98 13.49 -23.24
N PHE A 22 -4.16 14.53 -23.11
CA PHE A 22 -3.20 14.68 -22.04
C PHE A 22 -4.03 14.84 -20.78
N CYS A 23 -4.47 13.69 -20.27
CA CYS A 23 -5.09 13.56 -18.97
C CYS A 23 -4.05 14.11 -18.00
N CYS A 24 -4.32 15.29 -17.45
CA CYS A 24 -3.60 15.85 -16.33
C CYS A 24 -3.87 14.92 -15.14
N GLN A 25 -3.20 13.77 -15.13
CA GLN A 25 -3.18 12.90 -13.97
C GLN A 25 -2.39 13.67 -12.93
N SER A 26 -3.11 14.29 -12.01
CA SER A 26 -2.56 14.71 -10.73
C SER A 26 -1.82 13.51 -10.17
N VAL A 27 -0.49 13.54 -10.23
CA VAL A 27 0.36 12.57 -9.55
C VAL A 27 0.22 12.90 -8.07
N SER A 28 -0.91 12.49 -7.46
CA SER A 28 -1.02 12.47 -6.01
C SER A 28 0.01 11.43 -5.57
N SER A 29 1.15 11.88 -5.06
CA SER A 29 2.16 10.99 -4.50
C SER A 29 1.50 10.26 -3.32
N LEU A 30 1.07 9.03 -3.54
CA LEU A 30 0.51 8.15 -2.51
C LEU A 30 1.51 8.07 -1.37
N ARG A 31 1.04 8.13 -0.14
CA ARG A 31 1.89 7.96 1.05
C ARG A 31 1.48 6.72 1.79
N CYS A 32 2.44 5.89 2.17
CA CYS A 32 2.17 4.69 2.96
C CYS A 32 2.95 4.73 4.28
N TYR A 33 2.43 4.03 5.27
CA TYR A 33 3.18 3.75 6.49
C TYR A 33 4.20 2.66 6.18
N SER A 34 5.49 2.98 6.34
CA SER A 34 6.59 2.05 6.15
C SER A 34 7.05 1.51 7.50
N CYS A 35 7.02 0.20 7.68
CA CYS A 35 7.50 -0.45 8.88
C CYS A 35 7.83 -1.92 8.62
N PHE A 36 8.93 -2.37 9.24
CA PHE A 36 9.31 -3.78 9.29
C PHE A 36 9.57 -4.20 10.73
N ALA A 37 8.96 -5.29 11.16
CA ALA A 37 9.19 -5.89 12.47
C ALA A 37 9.23 -7.41 12.37
N THR A 38 10.12 -8.01 13.15
CA THR A 38 10.26 -9.47 13.31
C THR A 38 10.20 -9.82 14.79
N GLY A 39 9.53 -10.93 15.12
CA GLY A 39 9.36 -11.40 16.50
C GLY A 39 8.15 -10.81 17.24
N GLY A 40 7.90 -11.31 18.45
CA GLY A 40 6.62 -11.15 19.17
C GLY A 40 6.25 -9.75 19.69
N LYS A 41 7.10 -8.72 19.54
CA LYS A 41 6.73 -7.31 19.82
C LYS A 41 6.66 -6.52 18.52
N ASN A 42 5.49 -6.52 17.90
CA ASN A 42 5.28 -5.94 16.58
C ASN A 42 5.05 -4.42 16.65
N ARG A 43 6.13 -3.65 16.65
CA ARG A 43 6.08 -2.16 16.60
C ARG A 43 5.27 -1.61 15.42
N CYS A 44 5.08 -2.40 14.36
CA CYS A 44 4.30 -1.99 13.19
C CYS A 44 2.79 -2.08 13.42
N GLU A 45 2.34 -2.72 14.49
CA GLU A 45 0.92 -2.79 14.90
C GLU A 45 0.59 -1.83 16.03
N ASP A 46 1.59 -1.31 16.75
CA ASP A 46 1.36 -0.39 17.85
C ASP A 46 0.90 0.99 17.34
N TYR A 47 -0.35 1.33 17.68
CA TYR A 47 -0.93 2.62 17.32
C TYR A 47 -0.18 3.82 17.91
N ASN A 48 0.41 3.69 19.10
CA ASN A 48 1.14 4.80 19.72
C ASN A 48 2.45 5.11 18.97
N THR A 49 3.16 4.05 18.55
CA THR A 49 4.33 4.15 17.68
C THR A 49 3.95 4.81 16.36
N TYR A 50 2.86 4.36 15.71
CA TYR A 50 2.35 4.97 14.49
C TYR A 50 1.98 6.45 14.70
N LYS A 51 1.22 6.80 15.74
CA LYS A 51 0.80 8.18 16.02
C LYS A 51 2.01 9.10 16.22
N THR A 52 3.04 8.60 16.92
CA THR A 52 4.28 9.33 17.13
C THR A 52 5.02 9.55 15.81
N ALA A 53 5.12 8.51 14.98
CA ALA A 53 5.72 8.60 13.65
C ALA A 53 4.95 9.55 12.72
N MET A 54 3.62 9.60 12.83
CA MET A 54 2.76 10.47 12.03
C MET A 54 2.78 11.94 12.49
N SER A 55 3.22 12.23 13.71
CA SER A 55 3.36 13.61 14.23
C SER A 55 4.37 14.45 13.43
N SER A 56 4.32 15.78 13.56
CA SER A 56 5.24 16.71 12.88
C SER A 56 6.72 16.53 13.25
N LYS A 57 7.00 15.82 14.35
CA LYS A 57 8.36 15.44 14.80
C LYS A 57 8.68 13.97 14.60
N GLY A 58 7.76 13.22 13.97
CA GLY A 58 7.88 11.79 13.79
C GLY A 58 8.93 11.41 12.75
N ASP A 59 9.26 10.12 12.73
CA ASP A 59 10.26 9.54 11.86
C ASP A 59 9.85 9.67 10.38
N PRO A 60 10.59 10.44 9.55
CA PRO A 60 10.29 10.56 8.13
C PRO A 60 10.44 9.23 7.39
N GLU A 61 11.24 8.29 7.90
CA GLU A 61 11.43 6.97 7.28
C GLU A 61 10.15 6.11 7.35
N MET A 62 9.30 6.37 8.35
CA MET A 62 8.00 5.71 8.48
C MET A 62 6.91 6.34 7.59
N LYS A 63 7.15 7.55 7.06
CA LYS A 63 6.26 8.27 6.14
C LYS A 63 6.79 8.15 4.73
N LYS A 64 6.60 6.98 4.11
CA LYS A 64 7.13 6.75 2.77
C LYS A 64 6.22 7.43 1.74
N ASN A 65 6.81 8.34 0.96
CA ASN A 65 6.19 8.81 -0.27
C ASN A 65 6.43 7.75 -1.34
N CYS A 66 5.37 7.16 -1.86
CA CYS A 66 5.40 6.21 -2.97
C CYS A 66 5.60 7.00 -4.28
N THR A 67 6.85 7.42 -4.51
CA THR A 67 7.22 8.23 -5.68
C THR A 67 7.76 7.39 -6.83
N ASP A 68 8.04 6.11 -6.59
CA ASP A 68 8.43 5.22 -7.67
C ASP A 68 7.28 5.11 -8.66
N PRO A 69 7.55 5.19 -9.98
CA PRO A 69 6.51 5.27 -11.02
C PRO A 69 5.60 4.03 -11.06
N PHE A 70 5.94 2.99 -10.32
CA PHE A 70 5.19 1.75 -10.23
C PHE A 70 4.47 1.57 -8.90
N ASP A 71 4.80 2.32 -7.85
CA ASP A 71 4.14 2.20 -6.57
C ASP A 71 2.74 2.81 -6.65
N LYS A 72 1.73 1.96 -6.48
CA LYS A 72 0.32 2.34 -6.68
C LYS A 72 -0.55 2.07 -5.45
N ILE A 73 -0.05 1.26 -4.53
CA ILE A 73 -0.83 0.73 -3.41
C ILE A 73 0.01 0.72 -2.14
N CYS A 74 -0.65 0.76 -0.99
CA CYS A 74 -0.05 0.38 0.27
C CYS A 74 -0.37 -1.07 0.58
N ILE A 75 0.56 -1.74 1.25
CA ILE A 75 0.41 -3.14 1.64
C ILE A 75 0.64 -3.37 3.13
N ILE A 76 0.09 -4.49 3.60
CA ILE A 76 0.41 -5.10 4.89
C ILE A 76 0.68 -6.59 4.62
N GLU A 77 1.90 -7.05 4.88
CA GLU A 77 2.27 -8.47 4.85
C GLU A 77 2.47 -8.97 6.28
N THR A 78 1.83 -10.09 6.62
CA THR A 78 1.97 -10.73 7.93
C THR A 78 2.35 -12.19 7.73
N PHE A 79 3.42 -12.63 8.39
CA PHE A 79 3.86 -14.02 8.40
C PHE A 79 3.70 -14.58 9.79
N ALA A 80 3.00 -15.69 9.93
CA ALA A 80 2.85 -16.39 11.20
C ALA A 80 3.25 -17.87 11.09
N VAL A 81 3.90 -18.37 12.14
CA VAL A 81 4.27 -19.79 12.30
C VAL A 81 3.54 -20.31 13.53
N LEU A 82 2.75 -21.37 13.37
CA LEU A 82 2.00 -22.00 14.47
C LEU A 82 1.13 -21.00 15.29
N GLY A 83 0.59 -19.97 14.63
CA GLY A 83 -0.23 -18.93 15.27
C GLY A 83 0.54 -17.78 15.91
N ALA A 84 1.88 -17.81 15.93
CA ALA A 84 2.70 -16.69 16.37
C ALA A 84 3.18 -15.87 15.16
N THR A 85 2.91 -14.56 15.16
CA THR A 85 3.44 -13.65 14.14
C THR A 85 4.97 -13.60 14.22
N VAL A 86 5.62 -13.97 13.13
CA VAL A 86 7.08 -14.00 12.97
C VAL A 86 7.57 -12.74 12.30
N SER A 87 6.82 -12.18 11.35
CA SER A 87 7.13 -10.89 10.75
C SER A 87 5.89 -10.12 10.29
N HIS A 88 6.05 -8.80 10.26
CA HIS A 88 5.04 -7.85 9.79
C HIS A 88 5.70 -6.75 9.00
N ILE A 89 5.19 -6.51 7.80
CA ILE A 89 5.72 -5.55 6.84
C ILE A 89 4.58 -4.65 6.41
N ARG A 90 4.81 -3.34 6.43
CA ARG A 90 3.92 -2.33 5.88
C ARG A 90 4.76 -1.48 4.95
N ASP A 91 4.37 -1.32 3.69
CA ASP A 91 5.14 -0.54 2.71
C ASP A 91 4.29 -0.09 1.51
N CYS A 92 4.86 0.75 0.64
CA CYS A 92 4.43 0.94 -0.75
C CYS A 92 4.69 -0.34 -1.56
N SER A 93 3.81 -0.64 -2.51
CA SER A 93 4.04 -1.74 -3.46
C SER A 93 3.60 -1.34 -4.87
N ASN A 94 4.26 -1.98 -5.83
CA ASN A 94 3.92 -1.91 -7.24
C ASN A 94 2.90 -2.97 -7.69
N ASP A 95 2.30 -3.68 -6.74
CA ASP A 95 1.34 -4.76 -6.97
C ASP A 95 1.89 -6.00 -7.71
N ALA A 96 3.22 -6.09 -7.86
CA ALA A 96 3.89 -7.18 -8.56
C ALA A 96 4.94 -7.90 -7.71
N HIS A 97 5.52 -7.22 -6.72
CA HIS A 97 6.55 -7.76 -5.85
C HIS A 97 6.14 -7.66 -4.38
N PHE A 98 6.21 -8.81 -3.70
CA PHE A 98 5.96 -8.99 -2.28
C PHE A 98 7.13 -9.77 -1.67
N SER A 99 7.26 -9.78 -0.34
CA SER A 99 8.40 -10.44 0.31
C SER A 99 8.31 -11.98 0.31
N PHE A 100 7.11 -12.54 0.09
CA PHE A 100 6.91 -13.99 -0.05
C PHE A 100 7.27 -14.48 -1.46
N SER A 101 7.71 -15.75 -1.55
CA SER A 101 8.26 -16.30 -2.79
C SER A 101 7.21 -16.43 -3.90
N SER A 102 7.44 -15.74 -5.02
CA SER A 102 6.66 -15.89 -6.25
C SER A 102 6.76 -17.30 -6.85
N ASN A 103 7.82 -18.05 -6.56
CA ASN A 103 8.01 -19.43 -7.05
C ASN A 103 6.98 -20.40 -6.47
N LEU A 104 6.36 -20.06 -5.33
CA LEU A 104 5.28 -20.85 -4.72
C LEU A 104 3.89 -20.53 -5.30
N GLN A 105 3.76 -19.51 -6.15
CA GLN A 105 2.50 -19.22 -6.88
C GLN A 105 2.03 -20.45 -7.67
N ASN A 106 2.97 -21.19 -8.26
CA ASN A 106 2.69 -22.29 -9.21
C ASN A 106 2.73 -23.69 -8.57
N ILE A 107 3.33 -23.86 -7.40
CA ILE A 107 3.56 -25.20 -6.84
C ILE A 107 2.35 -25.71 -6.04
N ARG A 108 1.48 -24.82 -5.53
CA ARG A 108 0.21 -25.18 -4.85
C ARG A 108 -0.93 -24.20 -5.04
N GLY A 109 -0.77 -23.17 -5.89
CA GLY A 109 -1.74 -22.07 -5.99
C GLY A 109 -1.82 -21.19 -4.72
N ALA A 110 -1.01 -21.49 -3.69
CA ALA A 110 -1.14 -20.93 -2.35
C ALA A 110 -1.12 -19.39 -2.37
N TYR A 111 -0.28 -18.76 -3.18
CA TYR A 111 -0.22 -17.29 -3.22
C TYR A 111 -0.98 -16.67 -4.38
N TYR A 112 -1.55 -17.45 -5.31
CA TYR A 112 -2.27 -16.91 -6.47
C TYR A 112 -3.39 -15.96 -6.04
N ARG A 113 -4.14 -16.32 -4.99
CA ARG A 113 -5.20 -15.46 -4.45
C ARG A 113 -4.66 -14.14 -3.90
N LEU A 114 -3.52 -14.16 -3.20
CA LEU A 114 -2.92 -12.96 -2.63
C LEU A 114 -2.51 -11.96 -3.72
N TYR A 115 -1.91 -12.43 -4.80
CA TYR A 115 -1.56 -11.57 -5.95
C TYR A 115 -2.79 -10.94 -6.61
N ASN A 116 -3.94 -11.61 -6.61
CA ASN A 116 -5.15 -11.14 -7.28
C ASN A 116 -6.12 -10.34 -6.40
N LEU A 117 -5.73 -9.96 -5.18
CA LEU A 117 -6.55 -9.08 -4.34
C LEU A 117 -6.78 -7.74 -5.01
N ASP A 118 -8.02 -7.24 -4.92
CA ASP A 118 -8.42 -5.96 -5.48
C ASP A 118 -8.02 -4.82 -4.51
N PRO A 119 -7.03 -3.98 -4.86
CA PRO A 119 -6.56 -2.94 -3.96
C PRO A 119 -7.58 -1.82 -3.74
N THR A 120 -8.58 -1.67 -4.62
CA THR A 120 -9.60 -0.61 -4.52
C THR A 120 -10.66 -0.90 -3.44
N LYS A 121 -10.72 -2.15 -2.97
CA LYS A 121 -11.69 -2.62 -1.98
C LYS A 121 -11.11 -2.78 -0.57
N ASN A 122 -9.83 -2.44 -0.38
CA ASN A 122 -9.11 -2.65 0.88
C ASN A 122 -9.20 -4.10 1.36
N GLU A 123 -8.86 -5.05 0.47
CA GLU A 123 -9.02 -6.48 0.73
C GLU A 123 -7.83 -7.09 1.47
N THR A 124 -8.14 -8.03 2.37
CA THR A 124 -7.18 -8.90 3.05
C THR A 124 -7.48 -10.36 2.72
N ALA A 125 -6.44 -11.13 2.40
CA ALA A 125 -6.53 -12.59 2.37
C ALA A 125 -5.31 -13.23 3.01
N CYS A 126 -5.48 -14.46 3.48
CA CYS A 126 -4.43 -15.27 4.09
C CYS A 126 -4.37 -16.64 3.46
N GLU A 127 -3.16 -17.15 3.28
CA GLU A 127 -2.91 -18.45 2.64
C GLU A 127 -1.81 -19.20 3.40
N TRP A 128 -1.97 -20.52 3.48
CA TRP A 128 -1.04 -21.41 4.17
C TRP A 128 -0.15 -22.15 3.17
N ASP A 129 1.16 -22.01 3.27
CA ASP A 129 2.10 -22.64 2.33
C ASP A 129 2.57 -24.05 2.76
N GLY A 130 2.14 -24.49 3.95
CA GLY A 130 2.62 -25.73 4.58
C GLY A 130 3.47 -25.48 5.83
N GLN A 131 4.04 -24.28 5.98
CA GLN A 131 4.94 -23.90 7.07
C GLN A 131 4.56 -22.55 7.70
N HIS A 132 4.08 -21.61 6.90
CA HIS A 132 3.73 -20.25 7.28
C HIS A 132 2.31 -19.92 6.84
N LEU A 133 1.61 -19.16 7.69
CA LEU A 133 0.41 -18.44 7.29
C LEU A 133 0.87 -17.07 6.81
N VAL A 134 0.61 -16.76 5.55
CA VAL A 134 0.94 -15.47 4.94
C VAL A 134 -0.35 -14.72 4.66
N CYS A 135 -0.51 -13.56 5.29
CA CYS A 135 -1.61 -12.65 5.02
C CYS A 135 -1.10 -11.45 4.22
N LEU A 136 -1.87 -11.04 3.21
CA LEU A 136 -1.65 -9.81 2.47
C LEU A 136 -2.91 -8.96 2.55
N THR A 137 -2.74 -7.69 2.91
CA THR A 137 -3.74 -6.64 2.74
C THR A 137 -3.25 -5.65 1.70
N LYS A 138 -4.12 -5.26 0.77
CA LYS A 138 -3.85 -4.17 -0.19
C LYS A 138 -4.85 -3.04 0.02
N CYS A 139 -4.40 -1.80 -0.02
CA CYS A 139 -5.28 -0.64 0.08
C CYS A 139 -4.77 0.54 -0.76
N VAL A 140 -5.69 1.43 -1.12
CA VAL A 140 -5.39 2.68 -1.83
C VAL A 140 -5.81 3.88 -0.98
N GLY A 141 -4.89 4.82 -0.80
CA GLY A 141 -5.12 6.04 -0.04
C GLY A 141 -3.98 6.31 0.94
N ASP A 142 -3.79 7.59 1.26
CA ASP A 142 -2.71 8.02 2.14
C ASP A 142 -2.80 7.35 3.51
N PHE A 143 -1.74 6.63 3.87
CA PHE A 143 -1.55 5.91 5.12
C PHE A 143 -2.67 4.89 5.43
N CYS A 144 -3.35 4.37 4.41
CA CYS A 144 -4.43 3.38 4.56
C CYS A 144 -3.95 2.09 5.24
N ASN A 145 -2.65 1.80 5.13
CA ASN A 145 -2.00 0.68 5.79
C ASN A 145 -1.46 1.05 7.19
N GLY A 146 -2.03 2.03 7.89
CA GLY A 146 -1.73 2.33 9.30
C GLY A 146 -2.38 1.32 10.27
N PRO A 147 -1.88 1.13 11.50
CA PRO A 147 -2.58 0.39 12.53
C PRO A 147 -3.88 1.11 12.93
N ILE A 148 -4.91 0.34 13.22
CA ILE A 148 -6.22 0.85 13.64
C ILE A 148 -6.21 1.00 15.15
N LEU A 149 -6.82 2.07 15.67
CA LEU A 149 -7.14 2.18 17.09
C LEU A 149 -8.15 1.11 17.46
N ASP A 150 -7.77 0.15 18.31
CA ASP A 150 -8.71 -0.76 18.97
C ASP A 150 -9.57 0.02 20.00
N GLU A 151 -10.37 0.97 19.54
CA GLU A 151 -11.46 1.56 20.35
C GLU A 151 -12.76 0.76 20.24
N VAL A 152 -12.79 -0.33 19.43
CA VAL A 152 -14.03 -1.06 19.09
C VAL A 152 -14.23 -2.36 19.89
N ASN A 153 -13.26 -2.82 20.70
CA ASN A 153 -13.40 -4.03 21.53
C ASN A 153 -13.46 -3.78 23.05
N LYS A 154 -13.89 -2.57 23.46
CA LYS A 154 -14.32 -2.29 24.84
C LYS A 154 -15.67 -1.56 24.83
N ALA A 155 -16.72 -2.27 24.41
CA ALA A 155 -18.11 -1.93 24.73
C ALA A 155 -18.90 -3.24 24.88
#